data_AF-A0A3A2ZHH5-F1
#
_entry.id   AF-A0A3A2ZHH5-F1
#
_cell.length_a   1.000
_cell.length_b   1.000
_cell.length_c   1.000
_cell.angle_alpha   90.00
_cell.angle_beta   90.00
_cell.angle_gamma   90.00
#
_symmetry.space_group_name_H-M   'P 1'
#
loop_
_entity.id
_entity.type
_entity.pdbx_description
1 polymer ?
#
loop_
_entity_poly.entity_id
_entity_poly.type
_entity_poly.pdbx_seq_one_letter_code
_entity_poly.pdbx_strand_id
1 'polypeptide(L)'
;MDHFLGQLSMYFGSTGQDLSGTQKVMIAASYLRGGALDWFQTYLEEWEKDRCENDEEKKQVMTHYSQFRGALRGMFGDVDKKKNAERKLHHL
;
A
#
# COMPACT_ATOMS: atom_id res chain seq x y z
N MET A 1 4.84 7.24 -5.78
CA MET A 1 3.70 6.38 -5.41
C MET A 1 2.97 5.77 -6.63
N ASP A 2 2.53 6.58 -7.60
CA ASP A 2 1.69 6.09 -8.73
C ASP A 2 2.38 5.04 -9.63
N HIS A 3 3.69 5.18 -9.90
CA HIS A 3 4.45 4.21 -10.69
C HIS A 3 4.48 2.81 -10.04
N PHE A 4 4.73 2.75 -8.73
CA PHE A 4 4.74 1.50 -7.95
C PHE A 4 3.38 0.80 -7.99
N LEU A 5 2.29 1.54 -7.75
CA LEU A 5 0.93 0.99 -7.82
C LEU A 5 0.57 0.54 -9.24
N GLY A 6 1.08 1.22 -10.26
CA GLY A 6 0.94 0.82 -11.66
C GLY A 6 1.60 -0.53 -11.95
N GLN A 7 2.84 -0.73 -11.50
CA GLN A 7 3.56 -2.00 -11.68
C GLN A 7 2.86 -3.17 -11.00
N LEU A 8 2.38 -2.99 -9.75
CA LEU A 8 1.60 -4.01 -9.07
C LEU A 8 0.27 -4.32 -9.77
N SER A 9 -0.40 -3.28 -10.30
CA SER A 9 -1.63 -3.47 -11.07
C SER A 9 -1.40 -4.31 -12.33
N MET A 10 -0.28 -4.11 -13.03
CA MET A 10 0.10 -4.94 -14.18
C MET A 10 0.38 -6.38 -13.75
N TYR A 11 1.21 -6.57 -12.71
CA TYR A 11 1.57 -7.89 -12.20
C TYR A 11 0.35 -8.70 -11.73
N PHE A 12 -0.54 -8.10 -10.94
CA PHE A 12 -1.74 -8.79 -10.48
C PHE A 12 -2.77 -9.00 -11.60
N GLY A 13 -2.79 -8.13 -12.62
CA GLY A 13 -3.62 -8.30 -13.79
C GLY A 13 -3.20 -9.45 -14.70
N SER A 14 -1.90 -9.75 -14.79
CA SER A 14 -1.35 -10.80 -15.67
C SER A 14 -1.06 -12.13 -14.97
N THR A 15 -0.49 -12.09 -13.77
CA THR A 15 0.05 -13.29 -13.08
C THR A 15 -0.68 -13.57 -11.76
N GLY A 16 -1.31 -12.55 -11.17
CA GLY A 16 -1.90 -12.64 -9.84
C GLY A 16 -3.43 -12.68 -9.81
N GLN A 17 -4.11 -13.09 -10.89
CA GLN A 17 -5.58 -13.03 -10.93
C GLN A 17 -6.22 -13.85 -9.81
N ASP A 18 -5.74 -15.09 -9.63
CA ASP A 18 -6.25 -16.05 -8.63
C ASP A 18 -5.76 -15.79 -7.19
N LEU A 19 -4.88 -14.80 -6.99
CA LEU A 19 -4.41 -14.45 -5.65
C LEU A 19 -5.54 -13.79 -4.85
N SER A 20 -5.69 -14.23 -3.60
CA SER A 20 -6.57 -13.60 -2.63
C SER A 20 -6.16 -12.15 -2.36
N GLY A 21 -7.09 -11.34 -1.86
CA GLY A 21 -6.78 -9.96 -1.50
C GLY A 21 -5.64 -9.87 -0.47
N THR A 22 -5.62 -10.75 0.53
CA THR A 22 -4.52 -10.87 1.49
C THR A 22 -3.20 -11.23 0.81
N GLN A 23 -3.16 -12.19 -0.12
CA GLN A 23 -1.92 -12.51 -0.84
C GLN A 23 -1.40 -11.31 -1.65
N LYS A 24 -2.30 -10.57 -2.31
CA LYS A 24 -1.96 -9.34 -3.04
C LYS A 24 -1.39 -8.27 -2.10
N VAL A 25 -1.98 -8.09 -0.92
CA VAL A 25 -1.49 -7.18 0.12
C VAL A 25 -0.09 -7.58 0.58
N MET A 26 0.12 -8.86 0.94
CA MET A 26 1.43 -9.34 1.41
C MET A 26 2.53 -9.18 0.36
N ILE A 27 2.23 -9.49 -0.91
CA ILE A 27 3.17 -9.28 -2.02
C ILE A 27 3.47 -7.80 -2.18
N ALA A 28 2.45 -6.93 -2.22
CA ALA A 28 2.65 -5.49 -2.34
C ALA A 28 3.47 -4.92 -1.17
N ALA A 29 3.17 -5.36 0.05
CA ALA A 29 3.85 -4.97 1.28
C ALA A 29 5.33 -5.36 1.28
N SER A 30 5.70 -6.50 0.67
CA SER A 30 7.10 -6.95 0.59
C SER A 30 8.02 -5.97 -0.15
N TYR A 31 7.45 -5.10 -0.99
CA TYR A 31 8.16 -4.07 -1.72
C TYR A 31 8.17 -2.70 -1.03
N LEU A 32 7.45 -2.52 0.08
CA LEU A 32 7.47 -1.27 0.85
C LEU A 32 8.84 -1.04 1.48
N ARG A 33 9.22 0.23 1.64
CA ARG A 33 10.49 0.66 2.24
C ARG A 33 10.29 1.94 3.04
N GLY A 34 11.18 2.18 4.01
CA GLY A 34 11.17 3.38 4.87
C GLY A 34 9.83 3.55 5.60
N GLY A 35 9.35 4.78 5.72
CA GLY A 35 8.13 5.08 6.48
C GLY A 35 6.86 4.35 6.02
N ALA A 36 6.79 3.90 4.77
CA ALA A 36 5.68 3.06 4.32
C ALA A 36 5.75 1.63 4.86
N LEU A 37 6.96 1.08 5.01
CA LEU A 37 7.15 -0.22 5.66
C LEU A 37 6.89 -0.11 7.16
N ASP A 38 7.43 0.94 7.81
CA ASP A 38 7.25 1.17 9.25
C ASP A 38 5.75 1.33 9.60
N TRP A 39 5.00 2.05 8.76
CA TRP A 39 3.54 2.14 8.89
C TRP A 39 2.87 0.77 8.79
N PHE A 40 3.22 -0.03 7.77
CA PHE A 40 2.60 -1.33 7.53
C PHE A 40 2.96 -2.37 8.60
N GLN A 41 4.11 -2.25 9.26
CA GLN A 41 4.50 -3.17 10.34
C GLN A 41 3.45 -3.23 11.45
N THR A 42 2.83 -2.11 11.80
CA THR A 42 1.75 -2.09 12.81
C THR A 42 0.52 -2.92 12.41
N TYR A 43 0.22 -3.00 11.11
CA TYR A 43 -0.86 -3.85 10.58
C TYR A 43 -0.45 -5.30 10.56
N LEU A 44 0.81 -5.57 10.19
CA LEU A 44 1.37 -6.92 10.13
C LEU A 44 1.44 -7.58 11.51
N GLU A 45 1.90 -6.85 12.53
CA GLU A 45 2.00 -7.35 13.91
C GLU A 45 0.63 -7.77 14.46
N GLU A 46 -0.40 -6.95 14.29
CA GLU A 46 -1.75 -7.30 14.72
C GLU A 46 -2.37 -8.42 13.88
N TRP A 47 -2.09 -8.43 12.57
CA TRP A 47 -2.53 -9.50 11.70
C TRP A 47 -1.93 -10.86 12.06
N GLU A 48 -0.67 -10.89 12.50
CA GLU A 48 -0.01 -12.10 13.00
C GLU A 48 -0.54 -12.53 14.36
N LYS A 49 -0.88 -11.56 15.23
CA LYS A 49 -1.40 -11.82 16.58
C LYS A 49 -2.80 -12.42 16.56
N ASP A 50 -3.76 -11.78 15.90
CA ASP A 50 -5.18 -12.15 15.96
C ASP A 50 -5.94 -11.88 14.66
N ARG A 51 -5.25 -11.68 13.54
CA ARG A 51 -5.87 -11.32 12.24
C ARG A 51 -6.66 -10.02 12.30
N CYS A 52 -6.24 -9.09 13.16
CA CYS A 52 -6.93 -7.82 13.40
C CYS A 52 -8.39 -8.03 13.85
N GLU A 53 -8.65 -9.03 14.71
CA GLU A 53 -10.01 -9.40 15.10
C GLU A 53 -10.82 -8.22 15.68
N ASN A 54 -10.13 -7.33 16.39
CA ASN A 54 -10.72 -6.18 17.07
C ASN A 54 -10.61 -4.85 16.30
N ASP A 55 -10.00 -4.86 15.11
CA ASP A 55 -9.80 -3.68 14.27
C ASP A 55 -10.24 -3.96 12.82
N GLU A 56 -11.51 -3.68 12.55
CA GLU A 56 -12.12 -3.94 11.25
C GLU A 56 -11.47 -3.11 10.13
N GLU A 57 -10.96 -1.92 10.43
CA GLU A 57 -10.27 -1.10 9.43
C GLU A 57 -8.95 -1.76 9.00
N LYS A 58 -8.12 -2.17 9.97
CA LYS A 58 -6.87 -2.88 9.67
C LYS A 58 -7.13 -4.21 9.01
N LYS A 59 -8.16 -4.93 9.45
CA LYS A 59 -8.59 -6.18 8.81
C LYS A 59 -8.95 -5.97 7.35
N GLN A 60 -9.69 -4.89 7.03
CA GLN A 60 -10.00 -4.54 5.65
C GLN A 60 -8.76 -4.19 4.84
N VAL A 61 -7.82 -3.42 5.40
CA VAL A 61 -6.53 -3.12 4.76
C VAL A 61 -5.74 -4.40 4.47
N MET A 62 -5.73 -5.37 5.40
CA MET A 62 -5.00 -6.63 5.26
C MET A 62 -5.65 -7.64 4.31
N THR A 63 -6.96 -7.53 4.06
CA THR A 63 -7.73 -8.50 3.28
C THR A 63 -8.15 -8.00 1.91
N HIS A 64 -8.28 -6.69 1.72
CA HIS A 64 -8.76 -6.10 0.48
C HIS A 64 -7.68 -5.23 -0.14
N TYR A 65 -7.12 -5.68 -1.26
CA TYR A 65 -6.05 -4.95 -1.95
C TYR A 65 -6.46 -3.52 -2.36
N SER A 66 -7.74 -3.29 -2.66
CA SER A 66 -8.28 -1.94 -2.92
C SER A 66 -8.15 -1.02 -1.71
N GLN A 67 -8.45 -1.52 -0.51
CA GLN A 67 -8.35 -0.76 0.74
C GLN A 67 -6.89 -0.47 1.08
N PHE A 68 -6.00 -1.46 0.93
CA PHE A 68 -4.56 -1.24 1.04
C PHE A 68 -4.05 -0.15 0.09
N ARG A 69 -4.45 -0.19 -1.19
CA ARG A 69 -4.08 0.86 -2.16
C ARG A 69 -4.59 2.24 -1.75
N GLY A 70 -5.82 2.30 -1.25
CA GLY A 70 -6.44 3.54 -0.76
C GLY A 70 -5.65 4.13 0.40
N ALA A 71 -5.39 3.32 1.44
CA ALA A 71 -4.64 3.72 2.62
C ALA A 71 -3.21 4.17 2.26
N LEU A 72 -2.50 3.40 1.44
CA LEU A 72 -1.14 3.71 1.00
C LEU A 72 -1.10 5.03 0.20
N ARG A 73 -2.10 5.28 -0.65
CA ARG A 73 -2.21 6.53 -1.41
C ARG A 73 -2.59 7.72 -0.53
N GLY A 74 -3.47 7.53 0.44
CA GLY A 74 -3.83 8.59 1.40
C GLY A 74 -2.63 9.03 2.23
N MET A 75 -1.83 8.06 2.69
CA MET A 75 -0.72 8.34 3.60
C MET A 75 0.57 8.80 2.87
N PHE A 76 0.85 8.27 1.68
CA PHE A 76 2.12 8.51 0.98
C PHE A 76 1.95 9.08 -0.44
N GLY A 77 0.73 9.20 -0.95
CA GLY A 77 0.46 9.68 -2.32
C GLY A 77 0.55 11.20 -2.49
N ASP A 78 0.27 11.99 -1.46
CA ASP A 78 0.31 13.46 -1.55
C ASP A 78 1.73 14.05 -1.42
N VAL A 79 2.65 13.29 -0.81
CA VAL A 79 4.06 13.69 -0.67
C VAL A 79 4.71 13.90 -2.04
N ASP A 80 4.35 13.10 -3.05
CA ASP A 80 4.88 13.24 -4.41
C ASP A 80 4.26 14.43 -5.17
N LYS A 81 2.99 14.80 -4.94
CA LYS A 81 2.35 15.92 -5.64
C LYS A 81 2.94 17.27 -5.21
N LYS A 82 3.06 17.49 -3.90
CA LYS A 82 3.61 18.74 -3.37
C LYS A 82 5.10 18.88 -3.71
N LYS A 83 5.88 17.81 -3.55
CA LYS A 83 7.32 17.80 -3.88
C LYS A 83 7.59 17.95 -5.38
N ASN A 84 6.71 17.40 -6.25
CA ASN A 84 6.80 17.65 -7.70
C ASN A 84 6.32 19.06 -8.09
N ALA A 85 5.33 19.63 -7.39
CA ALA A 85 4.92 21.02 -7.62
C ALA A 85 6.03 22.00 -7.20
N GLU A 86 6.66 21.78 -6.04
CA GLU A 86 7.78 22.58 -5.53
C GLU A 86 9.00 22.49 -6.45
N ARG A 87 9.35 21.30 -6.96
CA ARG A 87 10.44 21.13 -7.94
C ARG A 87 10.15 21.83 -9.28
N LYS A 88 8.89 21.84 -9.74
CA LYS A 88 8.50 22.55 -10.96
C LYS A 88 8.55 24.07 -10.78
N LEU A 89 8.25 24.58 -9.59
CA LEU A 89 8.35 26.00 -9.26
C LEU A 89 9.81 26.47 -9.09
N HIS A 90 10.71 25.60 -8.61
CA HIS A 90 12.14 25.90 -8.48
C HIS A 90 12.96 25.79 -9.79
N HIS A 91 12.33 25.39 -10.89
CA HIS A 91 12.91 25.32 -12.24
C HIS A 91 12.34 26.38 -13.21
N LEU A 92 11.61 27.37 -12.67
CA LEU A 92 11.18 28.59 -13.37
C LEU A 92 11.95 29.79 -12.78
#